data_AF-A0A920A8P3-F1
#
_entry.id   AF-A0A920A8P3-F1
#
_cell.length_a   1.000
_cell.length_b   1.000
_cell.length_c   1.000
_cell.angle_alpha   90.00
_cell.angle_beta   90.00
_cell.angle_gamma   90.00
#
_symmetry.space_group_name_H-M   'P 1'
#
loop_
_entity.id
_entity.type
_entity.pdbx_description
1 polymer ?
#
loop_
_entity_poly.entity_id
_entity_poly.type
_entity_poly.pdbx_seq_one_letter_code
_entity_poly.pdbx_strand_id
1 'polypeptide(L)'
;MNTESYEQIELQSDFVGERTAFCKYGMMVVVESHESRPIGVRLPDQVTLEVSETEPVVKGQTAASSNKPAMLENGVRIMVPPFVEAGDKIVVDTNEVTYIKRAD
;
A
#
# COMPACT_ATOMS: atom_id res chain seq x y z
N MET A 1 15.92 -10.06 -1.92
CA MET A 1 17.31 -10.25 -2.41
C MET A 1 18.06 -8.96 -2.14
N ASN A 2 19.24 -9.03 -1.55
CA ASN A 2 20.09 -7.86 -1.40
C ASN A 2 20.59 -7.41 -2.79
N THR A 3 20.36 -6.15 -3.15
CA THR A 3 20.72 -5.61 -4.46
C THR A 3 22.22 -5.40 -4.63
N GLU A 4 22.99 -5.37 -3.55
CA GLU A 4 24.45 -5.17 -3.56
C GLU A 4 25.20 -6.49 -3.47
N SER A 5 24.87 -7.35 -2.50
CA SER A 5 25.58 -8.62 -2.27
C SER A 5 24.98 -9.81 -3.02
N TYR A 6 23.81 -9.64 -3.64
CA TYR A 6 23.03 -10.72 -4.26
C TYR A 6 22.62 -11.84 -3.29
N GLU A 7 22.81 -11.64 -1.99
CA GLU A 7 22.42 -12.60 -0.96
C GLU A 7 20.89 -12.64 -0.82
N GLN A 8 20.38 -13.86 -0.66
CA GLN A 8 18.98 -14.09 -0.35
C GLN A 8 18.82 -14.12 1.17
N ILE A 9 17.97 -13.22 1.67
CA ILE A 9 17.59 -13.15 3.08
C ILE A 9 16.12 -13.53 3.14
N GLU A 10 15.81 -14.51 3.98
CA GLU A 10 14.44 -14.88 4.30
C GLU A 10 14.03 -14.16 5.59
N LEU A 11 12.84 -13.55 5.57
CA LEU A 11 12.27 -12.84 6.70
C LEU A 11 10.90 -13.45 7.00
N GLN A 12 10.60 -13.62 8.28
CA GLN A 12 9.28 -14.07 8.69
C GLN A 12 8.24 -12.97 8.43
N SER A 13 7.05 -13.35 8.02
CA SER A 13 5.94 -12.42 7.75
C SER A 13 5.63 -11.52 8.96
N ASP A 14 5.73 -12.09 10.16
CA ASP A 14 5.51 -11.38 11.44
C ASP A 14 6.48 -10.22 11.64
N PHE A 15 7.66 -10.28 11.02
CA PHE A 15 8.68 -9.23 11.06
C PHE A 15 8.27 -7.98 10.29
N VAL A 16 7.45 -8.15 9.24
CA VAL A 16 6.89 -7.07 8.41
C VAL A 16 5.52 -6.62 8.97
N GLY A 17 4.83 -7.53 9.66
CA GLY A 17 3.56 -7.26 10.33
C GLY A 17 2.41 -7.02 9.34
N GLU A 18 1.46 -6.18 9.72
CA GLU A 18 0.27 -5.85 8.90
C GLU A 18 0.63 -5.23 7.55
N ARG A 19 1.82 -4.62 7.46
CA ARG A 19 2.33 -4.00 6.23
C ARG A 19 2.67 -5.02 5.15
N THR A 20 2.71 -6.32 5.48
CA THR A 20 2.88 -7.41 4.51
C THR A 20 1.83 -7.33 3.40
N ALA A 21 0.64 -6.81 3.68
CA ALA A 21 -0.40 -6.61 2.67
C ALA A 21 0.05 -5.68 1.52
N PHE A 22 0.98 -4.76 1.76
CA PHE A 22 1.48 -3.83 0.73
C PHE A 22 2.68 -4.38 -0.05
N CYS A 23 3.23 -5.53 0.34
CA CYS A 23 4.37 -6.14 -0.35
C CYS A 23 3.96 -6.67 -1.72
N LYS A 24 4.52 -6.09 -2.79
CA LYS A 24 4.38 -6.61 -4.16
C LYS A 24 5.63 -7.36 -4.59
N TYR A 25 5.45 -8.31 -5.50
CA TYR A 25 6.58 -8.97 -6.16
C TYR A 25 7.47 -7.92 -6.86
N GLY A 26 8.78 -8.02 -6.66
CA GLY A 26 9.76 -7.08 -7.22
C GLY A 26 9.77 -5.69 -6.56
N MET A 27 9.02 -5.48 -5.48
CA MET A 27 9.09 -4.24 -4.69
C MET A 27 10.45 -4.11 -4.00
N MET A 28 11.08 -2.95 -4.13
CA MET A 28 12.28 -2.62 -3.37
C MET A 28 11.88 -2.24 -1.95
N VAL A 29 12.52 -2.87 -0.98
CA VAL A 29 12.34 -2.62 0.45
C VAL A 29 13.70 -2.37 1.08
N VAL A 30 13.72 -1.56 2.14
CA VAL A 30 14.94 -1.30 2.91
C VAL A 30 14.93 -2.25 4.11
N VAL A 31 15.95 -3.11 4.20
CA VAL A 31 16.16 -3.97 5.36
C VAL A 31 17.19 -3.31 6.25
N GLU A 32 16.78 -2.91 7.45
CA GLU A 32 17.69 -2.42 8.47
C GLU A 32 18.31 -3.63 9.18
N SER A 33 19.64 -3.70 9.20
CA SER A 33 20.37 -4.80 9.84
C SER A 33 21.39 -4.27 10.84
N HIS A 34 21.56 -5.02 11.93
CA HIS A 34 22.55 -4.75 12.97
C HIS A 34 23.31 -6.04 13.27
N GLU A 35 24.65 -6.02 13.17
CA GLU A 35 25.51 -7.21 13.36
C GLU A 35 25.04 -8.42 12.54
N SER A 36 24.77 -8.23 11.25
CA SER A 36 24.26 -9.27 10.33
C SER A 36 22.89 -9.85 10.70
N ARG A 37 22.18 -9.28 11.68
CA ARG A 37 20.80 -9.64 12.01
C ARG A 37 19.84 -8.56 11.51
N PRO A 38 18.82 -8.90 10.70
CA PRO A 38 17.79 -7.95 10.33
C PRO A 38 17.05 -7.50 11.61
N ILE A 39 16.94 -6.19 11.81
CA ILE A 39 16.26 -5.55 12.95
C ILE A 39 14.98 -4.81 12.54
N GLY A 40 14.82 -4.51 11.24
CA GLY A 40 13.61 -3.89 10.72
C GLY A 40 13.50 -4.00 9.22
N VAL A 41 12.28 -3.82 8.71
CA VAL A 41 12.00 -3.66 7.28
C VAL A 41 11.17 -2.39 7.11
N ARG A 42 11.64 -1.51 6.22
CA ARG A 42 10.85 -0.40 5.71
C ARG A 42 10.39 -0.71 4.30
N LEU A 43 9.08 -0.65 4.13
CA LEU A 43 8.45 -0.56 2.82
C LEU A 43 8.61 0.87 2.28
N PRO A 44 8.47 1.07 0.96
CA PRO A 44 8.30 2.41 0.40
C PRO A 44 7.14 3.14 1.09
N ASP A 45 7.33 4.42 1.41
CA ASP A 45 6.30 5.24 2.06
C ASP A 45 5.02 5.34 1.21
N GLN A 46 5.16 5.22 -0.12
CA GLN A 46 4.06 5.29 -1.07
C GLN A 46 4.07 4.09 -1.99
N VAL A 47 2.90 3.49 -2.19
CA VAL A 47 2.72 2.38 -3.14
C VAL A 47 1.53 2.64 -4.04
N THR A 48 1.64 2.23 -5.30
CA THR A 48 0.52 2.30 -6.25
C THR A 48 -0.25 0.98 -6.20
N LEU A 49 -1.54 1.07 -5.88
CA LEU A 49 -2.47 -0.05 -5.80
C LEU A 49 -3.69 0.21 -6.68
N GLU A 50 -4.21 -0.84 -7.30
CA GLU A 50 -5.49 -0.79 -8.01
C GLU A 50 -6.67 -0.94 -7.04
N VAL A 51 -7.73 -0.17 -7.26
CA VAL A 51 -8.99 -0.29 -6.54
C VAL A 51 -9.77 -1.48 -7.08
N SER A 52 -9.92 -2.53 -6.28
CA SER A 52 -10.66 -3.74 -6.64
C SER A 52 -12.17 -3.51 -6.58
N GLU A 53 -12.68 -2.89 -5.52
CA GLU A 53 -14.10 -2.59 -5.35
C GLU A 53 -14.27 -1.24 -4.65
N THR A 54 -15.32 -0.49 -4.99
CA THR A 54 -15.70 0.72 -4.25
C THR A 54 -17.19 0.98 -4.39
N GLU A 55 -17.77 1.63 -3.39
CA GLU A 55 -19.19 1.97 -3.41
C GLU A 55 -19.52 2.99 -4.52
N PRO A 56 -20.71 2.91 -5.12
CA PRO A 56 -21.15 3.90 -6.10
C PRO A 56 -21.38 5.25 -5.43
N VAL A 57 -21.10 6.33 -6.17
CA VAL A 57 -21.36 7.69 -5.67
C VAL A 57 -22.86 7.88 -5.49
N VAL A 58 -23.29 8.17 -4.25
CA VAL A 58 -24.69 8.50 -3.97
C VAL A 58 -25.00 9.87 -4.58
N LYS A 59 -25.96 9.90 -5.52
CA LYS A 59 -26.45 11.14 -6.14
C LYS A 59 -26.88 12.13 -5.05
N GLY A 60 -26.18 13.26 -4.95
CA GLY A 60 -26.49 14.34 -4.01
C GLY A 60 -25.40 14.63 -2.96
N GLN A 61 -24.35 13.80 -2.86
CA GLN A 61 -23.19 14.13 -2.04
C GLN A 61 -22.26 15.08 -2.80
N THR A 62 -21.81 16.16 -2.15
CA THR A 62 -20.84 17.09 -2.72
C THR A 62 -19.45 16.46 -2.69
N ALA A 63 -18.68 16.60 -3.78
CA ALA A 63 -17.36 15.98 -3.94
C ALA A 63 -16.32 16.40 -2.87
N ALA A 64 -16.60 17.45 -2.10
CA ALA A 64 -15.65 18.09 -1.20
C ALA A 64 -15.60 17.52 0.23
N SER A 65 -16.56 16.68 0.66
CA SER A 65 -16.61 16.22 2.07
C SER A 65 -17.10 14.79 2.28
N SER A 66 -17.17 13.97 1.23
CA SER A 66 -17.55 12.57 1.39
C SER A 66 -16.45 11.67 0.85
N ASN A 67 -15.75 11.00 1.76
CA ASN A 67 -14.89 9.88 1.41
C ASN A 67 -15.74 8.61 1.46
N LYS A 68 -15.52 7.72 0.49
CA LYS A 68 -16.16 6.42 0.43
C LYS A 68 -15.16 5.30 0.71
N PRO A 69 -15.59 4.17 1.27
CA PRO A 69 -14.73 3.01 1.41
C PRO A 69 -14.41 2.41 0.03
N ALA A 70 -13.16 1.99 -0.13
CA ALA A 70 -12.69 1.23 -1.28
C ALA A 70 -11.80 0.07 -0.80
N MET A 71 -11.95 -1.08 -1.46
CA MET A 71 -11.07 -2.23 -1.29
C MET A 71 -10.02 -2.21 -2.40
N LEU A 72 -8.76 -2.34 -2.01
CA LEU A 72 -7.63 -2.41 -2.92
C LEU A 72 -7.38 -3.85 -3.37
N GLU A 73 -6.62 -4.04 -4.44
CA GLU A 73 -6.27 -5.37 -4.99
C GLU A 73 -5.59 -6.30 -3.97
N ASN A 74 -4.96 -5.75 -2.94
CA ASN A 74 -4.32 -6.49 -1.86
C ASN A 74 -5.26 -6.78 -0.67
N GLY A 75 -6.54 -6.43 -0.77
CA GLY A 75 -7.56 -6.63 0.26
C GLY A 75 -7.58 -5.57 1.36
N VAL A 76 -6.69 -4.59 1.33
CA VAL A 76 -6.71 -3.46 2.28
C VAL A 76 -7.90 -2.55 1.95
N ARG A 77 -8.62 -2.11 2.99
CA ARG A 77 -9.71 -1.14 2.88
C ARG A 77 -9.23 0.25 3.30
N ILE A 78 -9.44 1.23 2.43
CA ILE A 78 -9.11 2.63 2.70
C ILE A 78 -10.27 3.56 2.33
N MET A 79 -10.22 4.80 2.82
CA MET A 79 -11.16 5.85 2.44
C MET A 79 -10.62 6.61 1.23
N VAL A 80 -11.37 6.63 0.14
CA VAL A 80 -11.01 7.32 -1.11
C VAL A 80 -12.01 8.44 -1.44
N PRO A 81 -11.59 9.46 -2.19
CA PRO A 81 -12.51 10.47 -2.71
C PRO A 81 -13.62 9.88 -3.60
N PRO A 82 -14.74 10.58 -3.78
CA PRO A 82 -15.92 10.02 -4.45
C PRO A 82 -15.69 9.79 -5.94
N PHE A 83 -14.75 10.50 -6.56
CA PHE A 83 -14.41 10.36 -7.98
C PHE A 83 -13.58 9.11 -8.32
N VAL A 84 -13.06 8.38 -7.32
CA VAL A 84 -12.28 7.16 -7.54
C VAL A 84 -13.23 6.02 -7.89
N GLU A 85 -12.95 5.27 -8.95
CA GLU A 85 -13.77 4.14 -9.40
C GLU A 85 -13.00 2.81 -9.30
N ALA A 86 -13.72 1.69 -9.41
CA ALA A 86 -13.07 0.37 -9.49
C ALA A 86 -12.23 0.28 -10.77
N GLY A 87 -11.02 -0.27 -10.66
CA GLY A 87 -10.00 -0.29 -11.72
C GLY A 87 -9.07 0.92 -11.72
N ASP A 88 -9.35 1.97 -10.92
CA ASP A 88 -8.43 3.10 -10.79
C ASP A 88 -7.19 2.71 -10.00
N LYS A 89 -6.03 3.17 -10.49
CA LYS A 89 -4.78 3.09 -9.73
C LYS A 89 -4.65 4.32 -8.85
N ILE A 90 -4.35 4.08 -7.58
CA ILE A 90 -4.18 5.13 -6.58
C ILE A 90 -2.84 4.94 -5.85
N VAL A 91 -2.27 6.04 -5.40
CA VAL A 91 -1.10 6.08 -4.53
C VAL A 91 -1.58 6.12 -3.09
N VAL A 92 -1.11 5.17 -2.29
CA VAL A 92 -1.48 4.97 -0.89
C VAL A 92 -0.24 5.15 -0.02
N ASP A 93 -0.40 5.86 1.10
CA ASP A 93 0.61 5.93 2.15
C ASP A 93 0.65 4.61 2.93
N THR A 94 1.78 3.92 2.97
CA THR A 94 1.91 2.62 3.64
C THR A 94 2.10 2.74 5.16
N ASN A 95 2.43 3.92 5.67
CA ASN A 95 2.57 4.18 7.10
C ASN A 95 1.23 4.50 7.76
N GLU A 96 0.42 5.35 7.11
CA GLU A 96 -0.90 5.77 7.59
C GLU A 96 -2.06 4.98 7.00
N VAL A 97 -1.83 4.23 5.91
CA VAL A 97 -2.87 3.48 5.18
C VAL A 97 -3.95 4.43 4.62
N THR A 98 -3.50 5.56 4.07
CA THR A 98 -4.37 6.64 3.57
C THR A 98 -4.19 6.89 2.07
N TYR A 99 -5.26 7.36 1.42
CA TYR A 99 -5.21 7.82 0.03
C TYR A 99 -4.36 9.10 -0.07
N ILE A 100 -3.40 9.12 -0.99
CA ILE A 100 -2.61 10.32 -1.31
C ILE A 100 -3.14 10.99 -2.58
N LYS A 101 -3.16 10.24 -3.69
CA LYS A 101 -3.57 10.75 -5.00
C LYS A 101 -3.95 9.61 -5.95
N ARG A 102 -4.65 9.92 -7.04
CA ARG A 102 -4.81 9.01 -8.18
C ARG A 102 -3.46 8.90 -8.90
N ALA A 103 -3.09 7.69 -9.29
CA ALA A 103 -1.89 7.46 -10.09
C ALA A 103 -2.19 7.84 -11.54
N ASP A 104 -1.21 8.48 -12.19
CA ASP A 104 -1.25 8.88 -13.60
C ASP A 104 -1.03 7.68 -14.54
#